data_AF-A0A820JE29-F1
#
_entry.id   AF-A0A820JE29-F1
#
_cell.length_a   1.000
_cell.length_b   1.000
_cell.length_c   1.000
_cell.angle_alpha   90.00
_cell.angle_beta   90.00
_cell.angle_gamma   90.00
#
_symmetry.space_group_name_H-M   'P 1'
#
loop_
_entity.id
_entity.type
_entity.pdbx_description
1 polymer ?
#
loop_
_entity_poly.entity_id
_entity_poly.type
_entity_poly.pdbx_seq_one_letter_code
_entity_poly.pdbx_strand_id
1 'polypeptide(L)'
;MGNTNIYKQSPYDRELATVLQQMSPGGKPFPLTLETIPMMRRNFATMSLSDDQLQRGGQIDIKLCKVPGRQGAPEISLLIC
;
A
#
# COMPACT_ATOMS: atom_id res chain seq x y z
N MET A 1 -17.99 0.89 40.23
CA MET A 1 -17.56 -0.16 39.29
C MET A 1 -16.80 0.49 38.15
N GLY A 2 -15.57 0.04 37.89
CA GLY A 2 -14.58 0.74 37.06
C GLY A 2 -14.87 0.71 35.56
N ASN A 3 -14.73 1.87 34.93
CA ASN A 3 -14.62 2.00 33.48
C ASN A 3 -13.16 1.74 33.07
N THR A 4 -12.83 0.47 32.84
CA THR A 4 -11.52 0.11 32.28
C THR A 4 -11.51 0.51 30.82
N ASN A 5 -11.02 1.71 30.54
CA ASN A 5 -10.74 2.18 29.18
C ASN A 5 -9.66 1.27 28.59
N ILE A 6 -10.11 0.29 27.81
CA ILE A 6 -9.34 -0.59 26.95
C ILE A 6 -8.67 0.26 25.87
N TYR A 7 -7.63 1.00 26.26
CA TYR A 7 -6.54 1.33 25.36
C TYR A 7 -5.91 0.00 24.94
N LYS A 8 -6.56 -0.66 23.97
CA LYS A 8 -6.00 -1.75 23.20
C LYS A 8 -4.65 -1.23 22.74
N GLN A 9 -3.57 -1.74 23.35
CA GLN A 9 -2.22 -1.39 22.94
C GLN A 9 -2.21 -1.48 21.42
N SER A 10 -1.75 -0.38 20.81
CA SER A 10 -1.51 -0.35 19.39
C SER A 10 -0.81 -1.66 19.01
N PRO A 11 -1.28 -2.42 17.99
CA PRO A 11 -0.57 -3.62 17.54
C PRO A 11 0.83 -3.28 16.99
N TYR A 12 1.10 -2.00 16.81
CA TYR A 12 2.36 -1.41 16.45
C TYR A 12 3.28 -1.25 17.66
N ASP A 13 4.59 -1.38 17.46
CA ASP A 13 5.59 -1.11 18.48
C ASP A 13 5.48 0.33 19.02
N ARG A 14 6.14 0.60 20.15
CA ARG A 14 6.04 1.91 20.83
C ARG A 14 6.55 3.07 19.97
N GLU A 15 7.55 2.84 19.14
CA GLU A 15 8.13 3.87 18.28
C GLU A 15 7.12 4.25 17.19
N LEU A 16 6.52 3.24 16.55
CA LEU A 16 5.48 3.42 15.52
C LEU A 16 4.17 3.98 16.08
N ALA A 17 3.74 3.54 17.27
CA ALA A 17 2.54 4.05 17.91
C ALA A 17 2.62 5.56 18.18
N THR A 18 3.79 6.05 18.56
CA THR A 18 4.04 7.48 18.80
C THR A 18 3.88 8.30 17.54
N VAL A 19 4.44 7.83 16.42
CA VAL A 19 4.32 8.49 15.11
C VAL A 19 2.88 8.49 14.61
N LEU A 20 2.14 7.38 14.76
CA LEU A 20 0.75 7.28 14.32
C LEU A 20 -0.18 8.25 15.08
N GLN A 21 0.06 8.45 16.37
CA GLN A 21 -0.66 9.46 17.15
C GLN A 21 -0.36 10.89 16.63
N GLN A 22 0.87 11.14 16.20
CA GLN A 22 1.31 12.42 15.62
C GLN A 22 0.92 12.61 14.15
N MET A 23 0.51 11.56 13.43
CA MET A 23 -0.09 11.66 12.09
C MET A 23 -1.58 12.00 12.12
N SER A 24 -2.20 11.97 13.31
CA SER A 24 -3.60 12.33 13.53
C SER A 24 -3.95 13.84 13.70
N PRO A 25 -3.04 14.83 13.65
CA PRO A 25 -3.42 16.23 13.83
C PRO A 25 -3.77 16.90 12.49
N GLY A 26 -5.06 17.12 12.25
CA GLY A 26 -5.54 18.24 11.42
C GLY A 26 -6.32 17.90 10.15
N GLY A 27 -6.28 16.66 9.66
CA GLY A 27 -7.09 16.23 8.53
C GLY A 27 -7.96 15.07 8.93
N LYS A 28 -9.29 15.21 8.91
CA LYS A 28 -10.18 14.06 8.99
C LYS A 28 -9.76 13.12 7.84
N PRO A 29 -9.29 11.88 8.11
CA PRO A 29 -8.95 10.99 7.02
C PRO A 29 -10.18 10.90 6.13
N PHE A 30 -9.99 11.14 4.83
CA PHE A 30 -11.10 11.01 3.89
C PHE A 30 -11.73 9.63 4.13
N PRO A 31 -13.04 9.55 4.40
CA PRO A 31 -13.66 8.30 4.82
C PRO A 31 -13.59 7.31 3.65
N LEU A 32 -12.74 6.30 3.78
CA LEU A 32 -12.58 5.24 2.79
C LEU A 32 -13.73 4.23 2.94
N THR A 33 -14.91 4.58 2.43
CA THR A 33 -16.08 3.69 2.37
C THR A 33 -16.21 3.04 0.99
N LEU A 34 -17.03 1.98 0.88
CA LEU A 34 -17.24 1.29 -0.39
C LEU A 34 -17.72 2.22 -1.51
N GLU A 35 -18.57 3.18 -1.17
CA GLU A 35 -19.15 4.17 -2.07
C GLU A 35 -18.09 5.16 -2.58
N THR A 36 -17.04 5.41 -1.79
CA THR A 36 -15.99 6.36 -2.13
C THR A 36 -14.82 5.75 -2.91
N ILE A 37 -14.66 4.42 -2.87
CA ILE A 37 -13.58 3.71 -3.57
C ILE A 37 -13.56 4.00 -5.07
N PRO A 38 -14.69 3.99 -5.83
CA PRO A 38 -14.67 4.29 -7.26
C PRO A 38 -14.21 5.71 -7.57
N MET A 39 -14.52 6.68 -6.71
CA MET A 39 -14.05 8.06 -6.84
C MET A 39 -12.55 8.14 -6.58
N MET A 40 -12.08 7.50 -5.50
CA MET A 40 -10.65 7.45 -5.18
C MET A 40 -9.82 6.81 -6.29
N ARG A 41 -10.27 5.68 -6.84
CA ARG A 41 -9.58 5.02 -7.97
C ARG A 41 -9.41 5.95 -9.17
N ARG A 42 -10.44 6.73 -9.51
CA ARG A 42 -10.35 7.71 -10.60
C ARG A 42 -9.35 8.81 -10.29
N ASN A 43 -9.39 9.35 -9.07
CA ASN A 43 -8.45 10.39 -8.65
C ASN A 43 -7.00 9.88 -8.64
N PHE A 44 -6.75 8.66 -8.15
CA PHE A 44 -5.42 8.05 -8.17
C PHE A 44 -4.96 7.67 -9.59
N ALA A 45 -5.86 7.27 -10.48
CA ALA A 45 -5.53 7.04 -11.88
C ALA A 45 -5.02 8.32 -12.57
N THR A 46 -5.55 9.49 -12.19
CA THR A 46 -5.03 10.79 -12.67
C THR A 46 -3.70 11.19 -12.05
N MET A 47 -3.31 10.56 -10.93
CA MET A 47 -2.01 10.72 -10.27
C MET A 47 -1.05 9.58 -10.59
N SER A 48 -1.27 8.82 -11.67
CA SER A 48 -0.39 7.72 -12.06
C SER A 48 1.02 8.27 -12.25
N LEU A 49 1.94 7.77 -11.43
CA LEU A 49 3.36 8.00 -11.63
C LEU A 49 3.80 7.26 -12.90
N SER A 50 4.67 7.87 -13.70
CA SER A 50 5.38 7.12 -14.74
C SER A 50 6.31 6.08 -14.12
N ASP A 51 6.74 5.09 -14.90
CA ASP A 51 7.72 4.08 -14.44
C ASP A 51 9.00 4.75 -13.91
N ASP A 52 9.45 5.82 -14.57
CA ASP A 52 10.60 6.63 -14.14
C ASP A 52 10.35 7.33 -12.79
N GLN A 53 9.11 7.75 -12.51
CA GLN A 53 8.74 8.36 -11.22
C GLN A 53 8.56 7.31 -10.11
N LEU A 54 8.18 6.08 -10.48
CA LEU A 54 8.14 4.94 -9.54
C LEU A 54 9.55 4.55 -9.08
N GLN A 55 10.57 4.74 -9.92
CA GLN A 55 11.98 4.63 -9.55
C GLN A 55 12.40 5.80 -8.62
N ARG A 56 11.89 5.82 -7.38
CA ARG A 56 12.33 6.73 -6.32
C ARG A 56 13.80 6.49 -5.94
N GLY A 57 14.72 7.05 -6.73
CA GLY A 57 16.16 6.97 -6.47
C GLY A 57 16.84 5.66 -6.89
N GLY A 58 16.21 4.85 -7.74
CA GLY A 58 16.91 3.82 -8.52
C GLY A 58 17.40 2.56 -7.78
N GLN A 59 16.69 2.06 -6.76
CA GLN A 59 17.06 0.79 -6.10
C GLN A 59 16.16 -0.42 -6.43
N ILE A 60 15.13 -0.23 -7.25
CA ILE A 60 14.23 -1.32 -7.67
C ILE A 60 14.45 -1.56 -9.15
N ASP A 61 15.00 -2.73 -9.51
CA ASP A 61 15.13 -3.18 -10.89
C ASP A 61 13.94 -4.06 -11.23
N ILE A 62 13.16 -3.63 -12.23
CA ILE A 62 11.96 -4.36 -12.64
C ILE A 62 12.27 -5.10 -13.94
N LYS A 63 12.21 -6.43 -13.88
CA LYS A 63 12.45 -7.29 -15.04
C LYS A 63 11.28 -8.21 -15.33
N LEU A 64 10.84 -8.20 -16.59
CA LEU A 64 9.92 -9.19 -17.12
C LEU A 64 10.72 -10.38 -17.66
N CYS A 65 10.45 -11.59 -17.18
CA CYS A 65 11.03 -12.81 -17.73
C CYS A 65 9.97 -13.83 -18.12
N LYS A 66 10.27 -14.62 -19.16
CA LYS A 66 9.51 -15.81 -19.53
C LYS A 66 10.16 -17.00 -18.87
N VAL A 67 9.36 -17.81 -18.20
CA VAL A 67 9.80 -19.06 -17.56
C VAL A 67 9.11 -20.21 -18.28
N PRO A 68 9.88 -21.24 -18.68
CA PRO A 68 9.30 -22.40 -19.34
C PRO A 68 8.32 -23.09 -18.39
N GLY A 69 7.15 -23.42 -18.92
CA GLY A 69 6.21 -24.32 -18.25
C GLY A 69 6.78 -25.75 -18.19
N ARG A 70 6.09 -26.62 -17.45
CA ARG A 70 6.31 -28.06 -17.56
C ARG A 70 6.05 -28.54 -19.00
N GLN A 71 6.53 -29.72 -19.37
CA GLN A 71 6.38 -30.25 -20.73
C GLN A 71 4.91 -30.18 -21.21
N GLY A 72 4.66 -29.47 -22.30
CA GLY A 72 3.32 -29.25 -22.87
C GLY A 72 2.51 -28.10 -22.24
N ALA A 73 3.02 -27.45 -21.20
CA ALA A 73 2.38 -26.30 -20.57
C ALA A 73 2.91 -24.98 -21.17
N PRO A 74 2.08 -23.93 -21.23
CA PRO A 74 2.48 -22.62 -21.76
C PRO A 74 3.54 -21.96 -20.87
N GLU A 75 4.36 -21.11 -21.48
CA GLU A 75 5.26 -20.23 -20.74
C GLU A 75 4.47 -19.20 -19.93
N ILE A 76 4.96 -18.91 -18.73
CA ILE A 76 4.38 -17.87 -17.87
C ILE A 76 5.29 -16.65 -17.86
N SER A 77 4.70 -15.46 -17.76
CA SER A 77 5.46 -14.21 -17.60
C SER A 77 5.56 -13.90 -16.12
N LEU A 78 6.77 -13.68 -15.61
CA LEU A 78 7.00 -13.20 -14.25
C LEU A 78 7.49 -11.77 -14.27
N LEU A 79 6.92 -10.96 -13.39
CA LEU A 79 7.43 -9.64 -13.03
C LEU A 79 8.29 -9.80 -11.77
N ILE A 80 9.57 -9.43 -11.87
CA ILE A 80 10.51 -9.43 -10.76
C ILE A 80 10.74 -7.97 -10.37
N CYS A 81 10.64 -7.66 -9.08
CA CYS A 81 10.83 -6.33 -8.50
C CYS A 81 11.89 -6.39 -7.39
#